data_AF-A0A662BKS7-F1
#
_entry.id   AF-A0A662BKS7-F1
#
_cell.length_a   1.000
_cell.length_b   1.000
_cell.length_c   1.000
_cell.angle_alpha   90.00
_cell.angle_beta   90.00
_cell.angle_gamma   90.00
#
_symmetry.space_group_name_H-M   'P 1'
#
loop_
_entity.id
_entity.type
_entity.pdbx_description
1 polymer ?
#
loop_
_entity_poly.entity_id
_entity_poly.type
_entity_poly.pdbx_seq_one_letter_code
_entity_poly.pdbx_strand_id
1 'polypeptide(L)'
;SYPNVTLIRDALKKASFKADCAFWDMYEAMGGENSMPSWVFAEPPLAEKDFVHFTVRGSRIIAQMFYRALMLEYNGYVKKQGNLKEKDEEKVQYSYRKN
;
A
#
# COMPACT_ATOMS: atom_id res chain seq x y z
N SER A 1 -3.34 -10.04 21.62
CA SER A 1 -4.07 -9.77 20.38
C SER A 1 -5.58 -9.73 20.62
N TYR A 2 -6.34 -8.94 19.86
CA TYR A 2 -7.81 -9.03 19.81
C TYR A 2 -8.22 -9.90 18.60
N PRO A 3 -8.98 -10.99 18.79
CA PRO A 3 -9.21 -11.99 17.73
C PRO A 3 -9.98 -11.44 16.52
N ASN A 4 -10.76 -10.38 16.70
CA ASN A 4 -11.57 -9.78 15.63
C ASN A 4 -10.77 -8.91 14.66
N VAL A 5 -9.51 -8.53 14.98
CA VAL A 5 -8.72 -7.60 14.15
C VAL A 5 -8.44 -8.17 12.77
N THR A 6 -8.00 -9.43 12.68
CA THR A 6 -7.75 -10.12 11.41
C THR A 6 -9.05 -10.35 10.63
N LEU A 7 -10.14 -10.75 11.31
CA LEU A 7 -11.45 -10.93 10.69
C LEU A 7 -11.98 -9.64 10.04
N ILE A 8 -11.84 -8.50 10.73
CA ILE A 8 -12.25 -7.19 10.21
C ILE A 8 -11.35 -6.75 9.05
N ARG A 9 -10.02 -6.90 9.19
CA ARG A 9 -9.04 -6.64 8.12
C ARG A 9 -9.36 -7.42 6.86
N ASP A 10 -9.62 -8.72 6.99
CA ASP A 10 -9.88 -9.61 5.86
C ASP A 10 -11.23 -9.29 5.19
N ALA A 11 -12.24 -8.91 5.97
CA ALA A 11 -13.51 -8.42 5.45
C ALA A 11 -13.34 -7.10 4.67
N LEU A 12 -12.56 -6.15 5.18
CA LEU A 12 -12.26 -4.89 4.50
C LEU A 12 -11.49 -5.14 3.19
N LYS A 13 -10.44 -5.96 3.22
CA LYS A 13 -9.65 -6.35 2.04
C LYS A 13 -10.50 -6.97 0.94
N LYS A 14 -11.39 -7.90 1.33
CA LYS A 14 -12.36 -8.53 0.42
C LYS A 14 -13.37 -7.52 -0.14
N ALA A 15 -13.84 -6.57 0.66
CA ALA A 15 -14.76 -5.53 0.23
C ALA A 15 -14.11 -4.56 -0.77
N SER A 16 -12.87 -4.11 -0.52
CA SER A 16 -12.10 -3.26 -1.43
C SER A 16 -11.93 -3.91 -2.80
N PHE A 17 -11.46 -5.17 -2.86
CA PHE A 17 -11.29 -5.86 -4.13
C PHE A 17 -12.60 -6.18 -4.84
N LYS A 18 -13.72 -6.38 -4.12
CA LYS A 18 -15.06 -6.50 -4.73
C LYS A 18 -15.54 -5.19 -5.37
N ALA A 19 -15.00 -4.04 -4.94
CA ALA A 19 -15.34 -2.71 -5.43
C ALA A 19 -14.27 -2.14 -6.39
N ASP A 20 -13.43 -3.00 -6.99
CA ASP A 20 -12.31 -2.63 -7.87
C ASP A 20 -11.34 -1.57 -7.25
N CYS A 21 -11.28 -1.54 -5.91
CA CYS A 21 -10.45 -0.61 -5.14
C CYS A 21 -9.17 -1.28 -4.64
N ALA A 22 -8.06 -0.54 -4.64
CA ALA A 22 -6.84 -0.96 -3.97
C ALA A 22 -7.03 -1.08 -2.44
N PHE A 23 -6.25 -1.96 -1.81
CA PHE A 23 -6.21 -2.13 -0.36
C PHE A 23 -4.77 -2.08 0.12
N TRP A 24 -4.48 -1.19 1.08
CA TRP A 24 -3.18 -1.13 1.75
C TRP A 24 -3.26 -1.75 3.14
N ASP A 25 -2.52 -2.83 3.35
CA ASP A 25 -2.60 -3.65 4.55
C ASP A 25 -1.72 -3.06 5.67
N MET A 26 -2.24 -2.05 6.38
CA MET A 26 -1.53 -1.39 7.48
C MET A 26 -1.11 -2.38 8.58
N TYR A 27 -1.92 -3.41 8.84
CA TYR A 27 -1.62 -4.44 9.83
C TYR A 27 -0.34 -5.20 9.47
N GLU A 28 -0.23 -5.68 8.23
CA GLU A 28 0.99 -6.33 7.74
C GLU A 28 2.16 -5.33 7.67
N ALA A 29 1.92 -4.09 7.24
CA ALA A 29 2.94 -3.04 7.16
C ALA A 29 3.56 -2.66 8.52
N MET A 30 2.81 -2.79 9.62
CA MET A 30 3.31 -2.61 10.98
C MET A 30 4.21 -3.76 11.48
N GLY A 31 4.19 -4.91 10.80
CA GLY A 31 4.82 -6.16 11.24
C GLY A 31 3.84 -7.29 11.58
N GLY A 32 2.55 -7.14 11.30
CA GLY A 32 1.56 -8.21 11.44
C GLY A 32 1.13 -8.47 12.90
N GLU A 33 0.98 -9.75 13.25
CA GLU A 33 0.43 -10.17 14.53
C GLU A 33 1.28 -9.74 15.73
N ASN A 34 0.64 -9.18 16.75
CA ASN A 34 1.28 -8.65 17.97
C ASN A 34 2.43 -7.64 17.69
N SER A 35 2.37 -6.93 16.57
CA SER A 35 3.31 -5.85 16.25
C SER A 35 3.15 -4.60 17.14
N MET A 36 1.93 -4.25 17.55
CA MET A 36 1.68 -3.01 18.31
C MET A 36 2.56 -2.84 19.58
N PRO A 37 2.79 -3.87 20.43
CA PRO A 37 3.77 -3.79 21.51
C PRO A 37 5.17 -3.31 21.10
N SER A 38 5.69 -3.71 19.92
CA SER A 38 7.01 -3.22 19.47
C SER A 38 6.99 -1.74 19.09
N TRP A 39 5.84 -1.20 18.68
CA TRP A 39 5.64 0.24 18.45
C TRP A 39 5.49 1.02 19.76
N VAL A 40 4.82 0.45 20.77
CA VAL A 40 4.66 1.07 22.10
C VAL A 40 5.98 1.11 22.87
N PHE A 41 6.76 0.03 22.82
CA PHE A 41 8.04 -0.10 23.53
C PHE A 41 9.27 0.29 22.68
N ALA A 42 9.07 0.87 21.49
CA ALA A 42 10.15 1.43 20.70
C ALA A 42 10.82 2.61 21.45
N GLU A 43 12.13 2.79 21.26
CA GLU A 43 12.85 3.97 21.72
C GLU A 43 13.32 4.80 20.51
N PRO A 44 12.76 6.01 20.29
CA PRO A 44 11.64 6.65 20.99
C PRO A 44 10.25 6.09 20.61
N PRO A 45 9.22 6.16 21.49
CA PRO A 45 7.92 5.52 21.27
C PRO A 45 7.20 5.93 19.98
N LEU A 46 6.63 4.92 19.30
CA LEU A 46 5.85 5.06 18.07
C LEU A 46 4.35 4.88 18.30
N ALA A 47 3.94 4.21 19.38
CA ALA A 47 2.55 4.13 19.83
C ALA A 47 2.40 4.49 21.31
N GLU A 48 1.18 4.88 21.67
CA GLU A 48 0.79 5.24 23.03
C GLU A 48 0.59 4.00 23.91
N LYS A 49 0.70 4.18 25.23
CA LYS A 49 0.59 3.08 26.22
C LYS A 49 -0.82 2.46 26.33
N ASP A 50 -1.79 2.92 25.55
CA ASP A 50 -3.10 2.29 25.38
C ASP A 50 -3.09 1.13 24.38
N PHE A 51 -1.99 0.92 23.65
CA PHE A 51 -1.84 -0.10 22.59
C PHE A 51 -2.86 0.04 21.45
N VAL A 52 -3.37 1.25 21.21
CA VAL A 52 -4.34 1.57 20.14
C VAL A 52 -3.86 2.74 19.29
N HIS A 53 -3.41 3.83 19.90
CA HIS A 53 -3.08 5.06 19.18
C HIS A 53 -1.58 5.17 18.85
N PHE A 54 -1.26 5.77 17.70
CA PHE A 54 0.12 6.13 17.36
C PHE A 54 0.53 7.46 17.99
N THR A 55 1.80 7.57 18.38
CA THR A 55 2.39 8.88 18.65
C THR A 55 2.47 9.68 17.35
N VAL A 56 2.67 11.01 17.42
CA VAL A 56 2.98 11.84 16.23
C VAL A 56 4.16 11.27 15.42
N ARG A 57 5.10 10.58 16.08
CA ARG A 57 6.24 9.92 15.44
C ARG A 57 5.82 8.67 14.67
N GLY A 58 5.02 7.80 15.28
CA GLY A 58 4.49 6.60 14.60
C GLY A 58 3.59 6.94 13.42
N SER A 59 2.68 7.90 13.58
CA SER A 59 1.81 8.38 12.49
C SER A 59 2.60 8.86 11.28
N ARG A 60 3.74 9.54 11.49
CA ARG A 60 4.65 9.96 10.40
C ARG A 60 5.36 8.80 9.72
N ILE A 61 5.60 7.68 10.41
CA ILE A 61 6.18 6.46 9.81
C ILE A 61 5.12 5.74 8.98
N ILE A 62 3.92 5.50 9.53
CA ILE A 62 2.78 4.90 8.82
C ILE A 62 2.45 5.68 7.54
N ALA A 63 2.37 7.01 7.62
CA ALA A 63 2.13 7.87 6.44
C ALA A 63 3.22 7.73 5.37
N GLN A 64 4.50 7.60 5.76
CA GLN A 64 5.60 7.35 4.81
C GLN A 64 5.55 5.95 4.20
N MET A 65 5.19 4.92 4.96
CA MET A 65 5.02 3.56 4.46
C MET A 65 3.89 3.51 3.42
N PHE A 66 2.73 4.10 3.73
CA PHE A 66 1.61 4.23 2.80
C PHE A 66 1.99 4.98 1.53
N TYR A 67 2.58 6.19 1.67
CA TYR A 67 2.98 7.00 0.52
C TYR A 67 3.98 6.27 -0.40
N ARG A 68 4.97 5.57 0.17
CA ARG A 68 5.93 4.78 -0.60
C ARG A 68 5.26 3.64 -1.37
N ALA A 69 4.33 2.92 -0.74
CA ALA A 69 3.58 1.84 -1.39
C ALA A 69 2.70 2.38 -2.53
N LEU A 70 1.97 3.48 -2.29
CA LEU A 70 1.13 4.14 -3.29
C LEU A 70 1.95 4.63 -4.50
N MET A 71 3.08 5.30 -4.24
CA MET A 71 3.93 5.83 -5.31
C MET A 71 4.67 4.73 -6.07
N LEU A 72 4.99 3.59 -5.44
CA LEU A 72 5.57 2.43 -6.12
C LEU A 72 4.62 1.89 -7.19
N GLU A 73 3.37 1.60 -6.81
CA GLU A 73 2.33 1.10 -7.72
C GLU A 73 1.97 2.14 -8.79
N TYR A 74 1.83 3.42 -8.40
CA TYR A 74 1.54 4.51 -9.35
C TYR A 74 2.65 4.66 -10.40
N ASN A 75 3.93 4.64 -9.99
CA ASN A 75 5.05 4.74 -10.93
C ASN A 75 5.12 3.51 -11.85
N GLY A 76 4.78 2.31 -11.34
CA GLY A 76 4.62 1.09 -12.14
C GLY A 76 3.52 1.22 -13.19
N TYR A 77 2.36 1.76 -12.81
CA TYR A 77 1.25 2.07 -13.71
C TYR A 77 1.64 3.08 -14.80
N VAL A 78 2.25 4.21 -14.43
CA VAL A 78 2.71 5.24 -15.38
C VAL A 78 3.70 4.66 -16.38
N LYS A 79 4.69 3.88 -15.93
CA LYS A 79 5.66 3.22 -16.81
C LYS A 79 4.99 2.24 -17.77
N LYS A 80 4.01 1.45 -17.30
CA LYS A 80 3.23 0.55 -18.16
C LYS A 80 2.44 1.33 -19.23
N GLN A 81 1.85 2.47 -18.88
CA GLN A 81 1.12 3.32 -19.82
C GLN A 81 2.03 3.97 -20.86
N GLY A 82 3.23 4.44 -20.49
CA GLY A 82 4.23 4.94 -21.44
C GLY A 82 4.63 3.86 -22.46
N ASN A 83 5.00 2.67 -21.98
CA ASN A 83 5.39 1.53 -22.81
C ASN A 83 4.26 1.00 -23.72
N LEU A 84 2.98 1.26 -23.37
CA LEU A 84 1.84 0.92 -24.23
C LEU A 84 1.74 1.91 -25.40
N LYS A 85 1.87 3.21 -25.14
CA LYS A 85 1.86 4.25 -26.19
C LYS A 85 2.97 4.06 -27.22
N GLU A 86 4.21 3.84 -26.77
CA GLU A 86 5.35 3.60 -27.68
C GLU A 86 5.11 2.38 -28.59
N LYS A 87 4.52 1.29 -28.07
CA LYS A 87 4.22 0.09 -28.86
C LYS A 87 3.07 0.27 -29.84
N ASP A 88 2.08 1.09 -29.51
CA ASP A 88 0.99 1.40 -30.43
C ASP A 88 1.49 2.36 -31.54
N GLU A 89 2.33 3.34 -31.20
CA GLU A 89 3.01 4.20 -32.19
C GLU A 89 3.97 3.43 -33.10
N GLU A 90 4.76 2.48 -32.57
CA GLU A 90 5.66 1.63 -33.36
C GLU A 90 4.88 0.71 -34.33
N LYS A 91 3.75 0.15 -33.90
CA LYS A 91 2.85 -0.64 -34.77
C LYS A 91 2.25 0.21 -35.89
N VAL A 92 1.84 1.44 -35.59
CA VAL A 92 1.33 2.39 -36.58
C VAL A 92 2.43 2.74 -37.58
N GLN A 93 3.64 3.09 -37.13
CA GLN A 93 4.78 3.36 -38.02
C GLN A 93 5.16 2.16 -38.90
N TYR A 94 5.12 0.94 -38.36
CA TYR A 94 5.43 -0.27 -39.12
C TYR A 94 4.39 -0.57 -40.22
N SER A 95 3.12 -0.17 -40.04
CA SER A 95 2.09 -0.35 -41.08
C SER A 95 2.28 0.60 -42.27
N TYR A 96 2.74 1.83 -42.04
CA TYR A 96 3.02 2.80 -43.11
C TYR A 96 4.24 2.46 -43.97
N ARG A 97 5.18 1.65 -43.45
CA ARG A 97 6.44 1.30 -44.13
C ARG A 97 6.37 0.09 -45.07
N LYS A 98 5.17 -0.49 -45.25
CA LYS A 98 4.93 -1.71 -46.06
C LYS A 98 4.15 -1.48 -47.36
N ASN A 99 3.94 -0.22 -47.75
CA ASN A 99 3.32 0.19 -49.01
C ASN A 99 4.35 0.90 -49.90
#